data_AF-A0A0R3QDN8-F1
#
_entry.id   AF-A0A0R3QDN8-F1
#
_cell.length_a   1.000
_cell.length_b   1.000
_cell.length_c   1.000
_cell.angle_alpha   90.00
_cell.angle_beta   90.00
_cell.angle_gamma   90.00
#
_symmetry.space_group_name_H-M   'P 1'
#
loop_
_entity.id
_entity.type
_entity.pdbx_description
1 polymer ?
#
loop_
_entity_poly.entity_id
_entity_poly.type
_entity_poly.pdbx_seq_one_letter_code
_entity_poly.pdbx_strand_id
1 'polypeptide(L)'
;MKCLCFGRNEIPVNISDQYCKSNAKSVNDEFNDSRIPLTRKQKFVLIKNWKGIERDVTTAGIEMFLKMLTEHPEYYEFFNFRNIANTAKEKQASDERLSAHGAAVMKFIGKAISQIENADAFFMLLENNGRQHAHRGAFRPEMFWASYSFTCY
;
A
#
# COMPACT_ATOMS: atom_id res chain seq x y z
N MET A 1 -43.71 -68.00 36.67
CA MET A 1 -43.12 -66.99 35.77
C MET A 1 -41.99 -66.30 36.52
N LYS A 2 -40.74 -66.37 36.06
CA LYS A 2 -39.53 -65.96 36.79
C LYS A 2 -38.57 -65.17 35.87
N CYS A 3 -38.09 -64.05 36.41
CA CYS A 3 -36.75 -63.46 36.36
C CYS A 3 -36.13 -62.82 35.09
N LEU A 4 -35.85 -61.50 35.24
CA LEU A 4 -34.64 -60.69 34.97
C LEU A 4 -33.45 -61.29 34.16
N CYS A 5 -32.93 -60.54 33.17
CA CYS A 5 -31.60 -59.88 33.16
C CYS A 5 -31.09 -59.53 31.74
N PHE A 6 -30.25 -58.48 31.71
CA PHE A 6 -29.52 -57.83 30.61
C PHE A 6 -28.80 -58.71 29.57
N GLY A 7 -28.73 -58.23 28.31
CA GLY A 7 -27.78 -58.69 27.29
C GLY A 7 -27.58 -57.63 26.18
N ARG A 8 -26.33 -57.28 25.87
CA ARG A 8 -25.89 -56.15 25.04
C ARG A 8 -26.09 -56.36 23.52
N ASN A 9 -26.22 -55.21 22.84
CA ASN A 9 -26.46 -55.00 21.41
C ASN A 9 -25.44 -55.62 20.45
N GLU A 10 -25.95 -55.83 19.23
CA GLU A 10 -25.33 -56.43 18.06
C GLU A 10 -24.29 -55.55 17.33
N ILE A 11 -23.45 -56.25 16.56
CA ILE A 11 -22.40 -55.88 15.57
C ILE A 11 -23.08 -55.19 14.33
N PRO A 12 -22.43 -54.64 13.25
CA PRO A 12 -21.04 -54.29 12.87
C PRO A 12 -20.89 -52.84 12.31
N VAL A 13 -19.67 -52.45 11.86
CA VAL A 13 -19.35 -52.17 10.43
C VAL A 13 -18.01 -51.41 10.34
N ASN A 14 -17.10 -52.01 9.57
CA ASN A 14 -15.87 -51.43 9.05
C ASN A 14 -16.21 -50.65 7.78
N ILE A 15 -15.98 -49.34 7.76
CA ILE A 15 -15.83 -48.55 6.54
C ILE A 15 -14.62 -47.65 6.72
N SER A 16 -13.67 -47.81 5.79
CA SER A 16 -12.50 -46.97 5.59
C SER A 16 -12.94 -45.54 5.27
N ASP A 17 -12.54 -44.57 6.10
CA ASP A 17 -12.55 -43.15 5.71
C ASP A 17 -11.11 -42.63 5.66
N GLN A 18 -10.55 -42.78 4.47
CA GLN A 18 -9.45 -41.98 3.97
C GLN A 18 -10.07 -40.72 3.35
N TYR A 19 -9.46 -39.54 3.59
CA TYR A 19 -9.79 -38.19 3.06
C TYR A 19 -10.69 -37.34 4.00
N CYS A 20 -10.35 -36.14 4.47
CA CYS A 20 -9.40 -35.12 4.02
C CYS A 20 -8.53 -34.62 5.19
N LYS A 21 -7.21 -34.56 5.00
CA LYS A 21 -6.39 -33.58 5.74
C LYS A 21 -6.74 -32.21 5.18
N SER A 22 -7.63 -31.48 5.87
CA SER A 22 -7.75 -30.04 5.64
C SER A 22 -6.39 -29.43 5.98
N ASN A 23 -5.74 -28.89 4.96
CA ASN A 23 -4.51 -28.12 5.13
C ASN A 23 -4.91 -26.84 5.87
N ALA A 24 -4.84 -26.87 7.20
CA ALA A 24 -4.98 -25.68 8.01
C ALA A 24 -3.83 -24.74 7.59
N LYS A 25 -4.15 -23.77 6.72
CA LYS A 25 -3.26 -22.64 6.44
C LYS A 25 -2.85 -22.07 7.79
N SER A 26 -1.58 -22.22 8.12
CA SER A 26 -1.00 -21.59 9.30
C SER A 26 -1.31 -20.10 9.22
N VAL A 27 -1.96 -19.56 10.24
CA VAL A 27 -2.32 -18.12 10.37
C VAL A 27 -1.08 -17.21 10.22
N ASN A 28 0.14 -17.76 10.34
CA ASN A 28 1.39 -17.03 10.09
C ASN A 28 1.71 -16.81 8.60
N ASP A 29 1.03 -17.49 7.67
CA ASP A 29 1.34 -17.44 6.23
C ASP A 29 0.51 -16.40 5.47
N GLU A 30 -0.64 -15.99 6.01
CA GLU A 30 -1.55 -15.05 5.35
C GLU A 30 -0.98 -13.62 5.24
N PHE A 31 -0.05 -13.25 6.13
CA PHE A 31 0.63 -11.95 6.12
C PHE A 31 1.92 -11.93 5.28
N ASN A 32 2.35 -13.09 4.77
CA ASN A 32 3.59 -13.27 4.01
C ASN A 32 3.31 -13.54 2.53
N ASP A 33 2.61 -12.61 1.88
CA ASP A 33 2.49 -12.66 0.42
C ASP A 33 3.84 -12.32 -0.23
N SER A 34 4.42 -13.29 -0.95
CA SER A 34 5.71 -13.17 -1.64
C SER A 34 5.79 -12.06 -2.69
N ARG A 35 4.66 -11.57 -3.20
CA ARG A 35 4.60 -10.44 -4.15
C ARG A 35 5.02 -9.12 -3.51
N ILE A 36 4.89 -8.99 -2.19
CA ILE A 36 5.38 -7.85 -1.43
C ILE A 36 6.66 -8.29 -0.71
N PRO A 37 7.87 -7.99 -1.23
CA PRO A 37 9.14 -8.46 -0.69
C PRO A 37 9.57 -7.67 0.56
N LEU A 38 8.66 -7.53 1.52
CA LEU A 38 8.87 -6.86 2.79
C LEU A 38 8.58 -7.83 3.93
N THR A 39 9.52 -7.93 4.87
CA THR A 39 9.32 -8.66 6.12
C THR A 39 8.19 -8.03 6.95
N ARG A 40 7.59 -8.82 7.83
CA ARG A 40 6.59 -8.32 8.81
C ARG A 40 7.10 -7.12 9.61
N LYS A 41 8.39 -7.13 10.00
CA LYS A 41 9.02 -6.01 10.71
C LYS A 41 9.07 -4.75 9.85
N GLN A 42 9.43 -4.86 8.57
CA GLN A 42 9.44 -3.72 7.64
C GLN A 42 8.04 -3.17 7.40
N LYS A 43 7.03 -4.03 7.19
CA LYS A 43 5.62 -3.60 7.08
C LYS A 43 5.16 -2.84 8.32
N PHE A 44 5.45 -3.37 9.51
CA PHE A 44 5.13 -2.70 10.77
C PHE A 44 5.79 -1.32 10.91
N VAL A 45 7.08 -1.21 10.58
CA VAL A 45 7.82 0.06 10.61
C VAL A 45 7.20 1.07 9.63
N LEU A 46 6.87 0.66 8.41
CA LEU A 46 6.21 1.52 7.43
C LEU A 46 4.88 2.06 7.95
N ILE A 47 4.00 1.18 8.44
CA ILE A 47 2.68 1.58 8.98
C ILE A 47 2.85 2.53 10.18
N LYS A 48 3.77 2.21 11.10
CA LYS A 48 3.98 3.02 12.31
C LYS A 48 4.54 4.40 11.98
N ASN A 49 5.54 4.48 11.12
CA ASN A 49 6.19 5.74 10.75
C ASN A 49 5.25 6.63 9.93
N TRP A 50 4.42 6.02 9.08
CA TRP A 50 3.45 6.76 8.28
C TRP A 50 2.47 7.59 9.13
N LYS A 51 2.09 7.11 10.32
CA LYS A 51 1.24 7.86 11.26
C LYS A 51 1.83 9.20 11.72
N GLY A 52 3.15 9.39 11.60
CA GLY A 52 3.78 10.69 11.85
C GLY A 52 3.53 11.65 10.69
N ILE A 53 3.78 11.18 9.47
CA ILE A 53 3.63 11.94 8.22
C ILE A 53 2.15 12.31 7.98
N GLU A 54 1.23 11.39 8.26
CA GLU A 54 -0.20 11.58 8.04
C GLU A 54 -0.80 12.77 8.84
N ARG A 55 -0.19 13.14 9.98
CA ARG A 55 -0.65 14.27 10.80
C ARG A 55 -0.54 15.61 10.08
N ASP A 56 0.43 15.73 9.19
CA ASP A 56 0.62 16.92 8.35
C ASP A 56 0.90 16.53 6.90
N VAL A 57 -0.07 15.81 6.33
CA VAL A 57 -0.01 15.22 4.99
C VAL A 57 0.16 16.28 3.89
N THR A 58 -0.36 17.48 4.13
CA THR A 58 -0.30 18.59 3.17
C THR A 58 1.10 19.18 3.12
N THR A 59 1.66 19.54 4.28
CA THR A 59 3.03 20.07 4.35
C THR A 59 4.03 19.05 3.80
N ALA A 60 3.93 17.79 4.22
CA ALA A 60 4.80 16.72 3.71
C ALA A 60 4.72 16.57 2.18
N GLY A 61 3.51 16.72 1.61
CA GLY A 61 3.30 16.69 0.16
C GLY A 61 3.91 17.88 -0.56
N ILE A 62 3.74 19.10 -0.01
CA ILE A 62 4.34 20.33 -0.57
C ILE A 62 5.86 20.21 -0.57
N GLU A 63 6.47 19.82 0.56
CA GLU A 63 7.92 19.67 0.68
C GLU A 63 8.48 18.65 -0.30
N MET A 64 7.82 17.48 -0.42
CA MET A 64 8.20 16.43 -1.37
C MET A 64 8.22 16.96 -2.82
N PHE A 65 7.16 17.64 -3.25
CA PHE A 65 7.09 18.19 -4.61
C PHE A 65 8.05 19.35 -4.82
N LEU A 66 8.21 20.26 -3.85
CA LEU A 66 9.16 21.37 -3.97
C LEU A 66 10.61 20.87 -4.09
N LYS A 67 10.97 19.82 -3.35
CA LYS A 67 12.27 19.17 -3.49
C LYS A 67 12.45 18.59 -4.89
N MET A 68 11.52 17.75 -5.34
CA MET A 68 11.55 17.16 -6.68
C MET A 68 11.63 18.22 -7.79
N LEU A 69 10.80 19.27 -7.72
CA LEU A 69 10.74 20.34 -8.72
C LEU A 69 11.92 21.32 -8.64
N THR A 70 12.68 21.32 -7.54
CA THR A 70 13.94 22.05 -7.45
C THR A 70 15.06 21.28 -8.16
N GLU A 71 15.05 19.96 -8.07
CA GLU A 71 16.02 19.09 -8.75
C GLU A 71 15.69 18.88 -10.23
N HIS A 72 14.40 18.86 -10.57
CA HIS A 72 13.85 18.63 -11.90
C HIS A 72 12.84 19.73 -12.29
N PRO A 73 13.30 20.98 -12.53
CA PRO A 73 12.42 22.08 -12.88
C PRO A 73 11.64 21.85 -14.20
N GLU A 74 12.17 21.03 -15.11
CA GLU A 74 11.50 20.63 -16.34
C GLU A 74 10.17 19.91 -16.09
N TYR A 75 9.96 19.34 -14.90
CA TYR A 75 8.72 18.64 -14.57
C TYR A 75 7.54 19.56 -14.27
N TYR A 76 7.77 20.86 -14.04
CA TYR A 76 6.67 21.81 -13.86
C TYR A 76 5.67 21.74 -15.03
N GLU A 77 6.14 21.51 -16.26
CA GLU A 77 5.30 21.43 -17.46
C GLU A 77 4.19 20.37 -17.41
N PHE A 78 4.35 19.34 -16.57
CA PHE A 78 3.36 18.28 -16.41
C PHE A 78 2.22 18.63 -15.45
N PHE A 79 2.33 19.75 -14.73
CA PHE A 79 1.36 20.14 -13.73
C PHE A 79 0.56 21.38 -14.14
N ASN A 80 -0.69 21.46 -13.68
CA ASN A 80 -1.55 22.62 -13.90
C ASN A 80 -1.11 23.88 -13.12
N PHE A 81 -0.05 23.76 -12.30
CA PHE A 81 0.60 24.84 -11.57
C PHE A 81 1.96 25.24 -12.14
N ARG A 82 2.30 24.83 -13.38
CA ARG A 82 3.57 25.18 -14.05
C ARG A 82 3.96 26.67 -13.98
N ASN A 83 2.98 27.57 -13.91
CA ASN A 83 3.20 29.01 -13.85
C ASN A 83 3.88 29.51 -12.57
N ILE A 84 4.03 28.68 -11.53
CA ILE A 84 4.76 29.04 -10.31
C ILE A 84 6.26 28.72 -10.38
N ALA A 85 6.73 28.08 -11.46
CA ALA A 85 8.12 27.60 -11.57
C ALA A 85 9.17 28.68 -11.27
N ASN A 86 8.91 29.92 -11.68
CA ASN A 86 9.84 31.05 -11.54
C ASN A 86 9.47 32.02 -10.41
N THR A 87 8.54 31.66 -9.52
CA THR A 87 8.19 32.50 -8.37
C THR A 87 9.07 32.19 -7.15
N ALA A 88 9.10 33.09 -6.17
CA ALA A 88 9.73 32.85 -4.88
C ALA A 88 9.22 31.55 -4.22
N LYS A 89 10.07 30.87 -3.45
CA LYS A 89 9.78 29.54 -2.87
C LYS A 89 8.58 29.59 -1.93
N GLU A 90 8.41 30.68 -1.20
CA GLU A 90 7.28 30.92 -0.30
C GLU A 90 5.96 30.95 -1.10
N LYS A 91 5.98 31.59 -2.28
CA LYS A 91 4.82 31.65 -3.18
C LYS A 91 4.52 30.30 -3.81
N GLN A 92 5.56 29.51 -4.13
CA GLN A 92 5.36 28.13 -4.59
C GLN A 92 4.72 27.28 -3.49
N ALA A 93 5.24 27.33 -2.27
CA ALA A 93 4.73 26.59 -1.12
C ALA A 93 3.28 26.94 -0.76
N SER A 94 2.87 28.19 -0.99
CA SER A 94 1.50 28.65 -0.76
C SER A 94 0.54 28.40 -1.94
N ASP A 95 0.99 27.84 -3.07
CA ASP A 95 0.10 27.59 -4.21
C ASP A 95 -0.90 26.47 -3.88
N GLU A 96 -2.19 26.80 -3.97
CA GLU A 96 -3.28 25.89 -3.61
C GLU A 96 -3.32 24.62 -4.48
N ARG A 97 -2.92 24.71 -5.75
CA ARG A 97 -2.94 23.56 -6.66
C ARG A 97 -1.79 22.61 -6.35
N LEU A 98 -0.60 23.15 -6.05
CA LEU A 98 0.52 22.36 -5.55
C LEU A 98 0.15 21.68 -4.22
N SER A 99 -0.39 22.44 -3.28
CA SER A 99 -0.84 21.94 -1.96
C SER A 99 -1.87 20.81 -2.10
N ALA A 100 -2.91 21.02 -2.90
CA ALA A 100 -3.95 20.01 -3.14
C ALA A 100 -3.38 18.75 -3.81
N HIS A 101 -2.47 18.91 -4.79
CA HIS A 101 -1.86 17.78 -5.47
C HIS A 101 -0.92 16.99 -4.54
N GLY A 102 -0.06 17.68 -3.79
CA GLY A 102 0.82 17.08 -2.79
C GLY A 102 0.03 16.29 -1.74
N ALA A 103 -1.03 16.90 -1.18
CA ALA A 103 -1.90 16.21 -0.24
C ALA A 103 -2.58 14.98 -0.86
N ALA A 104 -3.03 15.05 -2.12
CA ALA A 104 -3.66 13.92 -2.80
C ALA A 104 -2.68 12.74 -3.00
N VAL A 105 -1.45 13.02 -3.40
CA VAL A 105 -0.41 11.99 -3.56
C VAL A 105 -0.06 11.36 -2.22
N MET A 106 0.18 12.16 -1.18
CA MET A 106 0.51 11.63 0.14
C MET A 106 -0.64 10.82 0.72
N LYS A 107 -1.91 11.25 0.58
CA LYS A 107 -3.07 10.44 0.97
C LYS A 107 -3.15 9.11 0.22
N PHE A 108 -2.82 9.10 -1.08
CA PHE A 108 -2.76 7.86 -1.85
C PHE A 108 -1.68 6.90 -1.31
N ILE A 109 -0.48 7.41 -1.03
CA ILE A 109 0.61 6.61 -0.45
C ILE A 109 0.17 6.02 0.90
N GLY A 110 -0.46 6.81 1.76
CA GLY A 110 -1.01 6.34 3.03
C GLY A 110 -2.07 5.25 2.87
N LYS A 111 -2.97 5.41 1.88
CA LYS A 111 -3.95 4.39 1.54
C LYS A 111 -3.27 3.09 1.10
N ALA A 112 -2.25 3.15 0.23
CA ALA A 112 -1.48 1.97 -0.17
C ALA A 112 -0.79 1.30 1.03
N ILE A 113 -0.12 2.07 1.88
CA ILE A 113 0.54 1.55 3.10
C ILE A 113 -0.46 0.85 4.03
N SER A 114 -1.68 1.39 4.17
CA SER A 114 -2.72 0.76 4.99
C SER A 114 -3.14 -0.64 4.49
N GLN A 115 -2.90 -0.94 3.21
CA GLN A 115 -3.25 -2.21 2.56
C GLN A 115 -2.05 -3.14 2.39
N ILE A 116 -0.86 -2.82 2.92
CA ILE A 116 0.39 -3.56 2.68
C ILE A 116 0.39 -5.02 3.17
N GLU A 117 -0.59 -5.39 4.01
CA GLU A 117 -0.82 -6.75 4.48
C GLU A 117 -1.82 -7.54 3.60
N ASN A 118 -2.54 -6.87 2.71
CA ASN A 118 -3.41 -7.48 1.70
C ASN A 118 -2.86 -7.16 0.30
N ALA A 119 -2.10 -8.11 -0.26
CA ALA A 119 -1.41 -7.88 -1.52
C ALA A 119 -2.36 -7.57 -2.69
N ASP A 120 -3.52 -8.21 -2.77
CA ASP A 120 -4.49 -7.94 -3.84
C ASP A 120 -5.01 -6.50 -3.77
N ALA A 121 -5.38 -6.04 -2.57
CA ALA A 121 -5.81 -4.65 -2.35
C ALA A 121 -4.67 -3.65 -2.61
N PHE A 122 -3.45 -3.98 -2.18
CA PHE A 122 -2.26 -3.15 -2.41
C PHE A 122 -1.97 -2.97 -3.90
N PHE A 123 -1.85 -4.06 -4.66
CA PHE A 123 -1.58 -4.01 -6.09
C PHE A 123 -2.72 -3.38 -6.87
N MET A 124 -3.98 -3.63 -6.50
CA MET A 124 -5.13 -2.96 -7.14
C MET A 124 -5.03 -1.43 -7.05
N LEU A 125 -4.61 -0.89 -5.89
CA LEU A 125 -4.40 0.54 -5.70
C LEU A 125 -3.25 1.07 -6.57
N LEU A 126 -2.11 0.37 -6.57
CA LEU A 126 -0.93 0.76 -7.35
C LEU A 126 -1.21 0.71 -8.86
N GLU A 127 -1.83 -0.35 -9.36
CA GLU A 127 -2.18 -0.50 -10.77
C GLU A 127 -3.16 0.58 -11.21
N ASN A 128 -4.18 0.89 -10.40
CA ASN A 128 -5.12 1.95 -10.74
C ASN A 128 -4.42 3.31 -10.82
N ASN A 129 -3.53 3.62 -9.88
CA ASN A 129 -2.75 4.86 -9.92
C ASN A 129 -1.75 4.90 -11.08
N GLY A 130 -1.07 3.77 -11.35
CA GLY A 130 -0.16 3.62 -12.47
C GLY A 130 -0.86 3.82 -13.81
N ARG A 131 -2.08 3.28 -13.99
CA ARG A 131 -2.91 3.55 -15.17
C ARG A 131 -3.19 5.04 -15.34
N GLN A 132 -3.51 5.76 -14.26
CA GLN A 132 -3.77 7.21 -14.35
C GLN A 132 -2.54 8.00 -14.78
N HIS A 133 -1.34 7.57 -14.38
CA HIS A 133 -0.08 8.15 -14.84
C HIS A 133 0.21 7.78 -16.30
N ALA A 134 -0.01 6.54 -16.71
CA ALA A 134 0.22 6.09 -18.09
C ALA A 134 -0.63 6.83 -19.14
N HIS A 135 -1.82 7.34 -18.76
CA HIS A 135 -2.66 8.16 -19.64
C HIS A 135 -2.18 9.61 -19.78
N ARG A 136 -1.17 10.04 -19.01
CA ARG A 136 -0.56 11.36 -19.16
C ARG A 136 0.50 11.25 -20.24
N GLY A 137 0.23 11.81 -21.43
CA GLY A 137 1.03 11.56 -22.65
C GLY A 137 2.53 11.86 -22.56
N ALA A 138 2.96 12.68 -21.61
CA ALA A 138 4.38 12.96 -21.37
C ALA A 138 4.96 12.27 -20.12
N PHE A 139 4.15 11.53 -19.38
CA PHE A 139 4.61 10.79 -18.21
C PHE A 139 5.35 9.52 -18.60
N ARG A 140 6.53 9.32 -18.02
CA ARG A 140 7.39 8.17 -18.24
C ARG A 140 7.62 7.44 -16.91
N PRO A 141 7.66 6.09 -16.88
CA PRO A 141 7.91 5.34 -15.65
C PRO A 141 9.18 5.78 -14.91
N GLU A 142 10.22 6.18 -15.66
CA GLU A 142 11.48 6.66 -15.08
C GLU A 142 11.30 7.88 -14.17
N MET A 143 10.27 8.70 -14.38
CA MET A 143 10.03 9.90 -13.59
C MET A 143 9.54 9.58 -12.17
N PHE A 144 9.03 8.37 -11.90
CA PHE A 144 8.79 7.95 -10.51
C PHE A 144 10.09 7.97 -9.70
N TRP A 145 11.24 7.69 -10.31
CA TRP A 145 12.54 7.66 -9.62
C TRP A 145 13.00 9.04 -9.13
N ALA A 146 12.54 10.12 -9.76
CA ALA A 146 12.88 11.47 -9.33
C ALA A 146 12.32 11.83 -7.95
N SER A 147 11.26 11.15 -7.50
CA SER A 147 10.75 11.28 -6.14
C SER A 147 11.65 10.61 -5.08
N TYR A 148 12.63 9.80 -5.48
CA TYR A 148 13.51 9.03 -4.58
C TYR A 148 14.88 9.67 -4.36
N SER A 149 15.18 10.82 -4.96
CA SER A 149 16.43 11.59 -4.75
C SER A 149 16.44 12.29 -3.37
N PHE A 150 16.13 11.54 -2.31
CA PHE A 150 16.49 11.91 -0.94
C PHE A 150 17.97 11.60 -0.75
N THR A 151 18.86 12.45 -1.26
CA THR A 151 20.23 12.49 -0.74
C THR A 151 20.13 12.88 0.73
N CYS A 152 20.28 11.91 1.62
CA CYS A 152 20.62 12.17 3.01
C CYS A 152 21.94 12.94 2.99
N TYR A 153 21.89 14.23 3.35
CA TYR A 153 23.06 14.96 3.81
C TYR A 153 23.33 14.61 5.27
#